data_AF-A0A9X9BGV7-F1
#
_entry.id   AF-A0A9X9BGV7-F1
#
_cell.length_a   1.000
_cell.length_b   1.000
_cell.length_c   1.000
_cell.angle_alpha   90.00
_cell.angle_beta   90.00
_cell.angle_gamma   90.00
#
_symmetry.space_group_name_H-M   'P 1'
#
loop_
_entity.id
_entity.type
_entity.pdbx_description
1 polymer ?
#
loop_
_entity_poly.entity_id
_entity_poly.type
_entity_poly.pdbx_seq_one_letter_code
_entity_poly.pdbx_strand_id
1 'polypeptide(L)'
;MSDRYLKADLASIEAQISELVSDNPELADDEELRVDMIDGETSAIEFLRRVYRRMRKAEALAEGAKSEKDDAAERQKRFEKQAGGYKALSLAILNAADVEKLVTPFATYSVLDPRVKAEVTDLEAIPQGFYRLEKKPDMKAIKEALEAGNELPGAHLTIGVHSLMIRSK
;
A
#
# COMPACT_ATOMS: atom_id res chain seq x y z
N MET A 1 -7.30 -6.37 -24.85
CA MET A 1 -5.87 -6.70 -25.02
C MET A 1 -5.32 -7.11 -23.66
N SER A 2 -5.15 -8.41 -23.43
CA SER A 2 -4.66 -9.01 -22.17
C SER A 2 -3.15 -8.78 -21.99
N ASP A 3 -2.65 -8.73 -20.75
CA ASP A 3 -1.21 -8.57 -20.41
C ASP A 3 -0.29 -9.58 -21.11
N ARG A 4 -0.85 -10.71 -21.56
CA ARG A 4 -0.13 -11.72 -22.34
C ARG A 4 0.47 -11.17 -23.65
N TYR A 5 -0.20 -10.19 -24.28
CA TYR A 5 0.30 -9.55 -25.51
C TYR A 5 1.44 -8.58 -25.22
N LEU A 6 1.45 -7.91 -24.07
CA LEU A 6 2.53 -7.00 -23.69
C LEU A 6 3.87 -7.72 -23.50
N LYS A 7 3.84 -8.92 -22.91
CA LYS A 7 5.05 -9.72 -22.71
C LYS A 7 5.61 -10.25 -24.03
N ALA A 8 4.74 -10.67 -24.95
CA ALA A 8 5.16 -11.11 -26.27
C ALA A 8 5.74 -9.95 -27.10
N ASP A 9 5.08 -8.79 -27.08
CA ASP A 9 5.57 -7.58 -27.75
C ASP A 9 6.93 -7.14 -27.16
N LEU A 10 7.09 -7.19 -25.83
CA LEU A 10 8.37 -6.89 -25.18
C LEU A 10 9.49 -7.82 -25.67
N ALA A 11 9.26 -9.13 -25.68
CA ALA A 11 10.27 -10.08 -26.15
C ALA A 11 10.66 -9.85 -27.61
N SER A 12 9.69 -9.47 -28.46
CA SER A 12 9.96 -9.10 -29.84
C SER A 12 10.80 -7.82 -29.95
N ILE A 13 10.53 -6.82 -29.10
CA ILE A 13 11.28 -5.55 -29.09
C ILE A 13 12.70 -5.77 -28.57
N GLU A 14 12.88 -6.58 -27.52
CA GLU A 14 14.20 -6.93 -27.00
C GLU A 14 15.04 -7.64 -28.08
N ALA A 15 14.42 -8.53 -28.86
CA ALA A 15 15.08 -9.17 -30.00
C ALA A 15 15.47 -8.15 -31.09
N GLN A 16 14.56 -7.24 -31.46
CA GLN A 16 14.83 -6.17 -32.42
C GLN A 16 16.00 -5.28 -31.98
N ILE A 17 16.02 -4.86 -30.71
CA ILE A 17 17.09 -4.04 -30.15
C ILE A 17 18.41 -4.82 -30.13
N SER A 18 18.38 -6.10 -29.74
CA SER A 18 19.58 -6.93 -29.71
C SER A 18 20.18 -7.15 -31.11
N GLU A 19 19.34 -7.35 -32.12
CA GLU A 19 19.75 -7.50 -33.52
C GLU A 19 20.36 -6.18 -34.04
N LEU A 20 19.66 -5.05 -33.82
CA LEU A 20 20.13 -3.72 -34.20
C LEU A 20 21.51 -3.40 -33.62
N VAL A 21 21.74 -3.68 -32.33
CA VAL A 21 23.02 -3.44 -31.66
C VAL A 21 24.11 -4.41 -32.14
N SER A 22 23.74 -5.64 -32.50
CA SER A 22 24.69 -6.62 -33.05
C SER A 22 25.17 -6.23 -34.46
N ASP A 23 24.25 -5.72 -35.29
CA ASP A 23 24.54 -5.37 -36.69
C ASP A 23 25.27 -4.02 -36.83
N ASN A 24 25.21 -3.17 -35.81
CA ASN A 24 25.82 -1.84 -35.79
C ASN A 24 26.69 -1.66 -34.52
N PRO A 25 27.89 -2.26 -34.45
CA PRO A 25 28.75 -2.22 -33.26
C PRO A 25 29.14 -0.80 -32.80
N GLU A 26 29.20 0.16 -33.72
CA GLU A 26 29.45 1.57 -33.47
C GLU A 26 28.42 2.21 -32.51
N LEU A 27 27.23 1.63 -32.39
CA LEU A 27 26.21 2.06 -31.44
C LEU A 27 26.64 1.88 -29.99
N ALA A 28 27.65 1.05 -29.69
CA ALA A 28 28.11 0.83 -28.32
C ALA A 28 28.64 2.12 -27.68
N ASP A 29 29.36 2.93 -28.45
CA ASP A 29 30.09 4.10 -27.97
C ASP A 29 29.33 5.43 -28.16
N ASP A 30 28.22 5.42 -28.92
CA ASP A 30 27.38 6.59 -29.17
C ASP A 30 25.93 6.35 -28.67
N GLU A 31 25.65 6.80 -27.45
CA GLU A 31 24.33 6.62 -26.84
C GLU A 31 23.23 7.41 -27.57
N GLU A 32 23.53 8.60 -28.08
CA GLU A 32 22.55 9.45 -28.74
C GLU A 32 22.13 8.83 -30.07
N LEU A 33 23.11 8.40 -30.88
CA LEU A 33 22.86 7.66 -32.12
C LEU A 33 22.11 6.35 -31.85
N ARG A 34 22.45 5.63 -30.78
CA ARG A 34 21.78 4.38 -30.40
C ARG A 34 20.31 4.62 -30.03
N VAL A 35 20.00 5.68 -29.29
CA VAL A 35 18.61 6.04 -28.96
C VAL A 35 17.83 6.40 -30.21
N ASP A 36 18.39 7.21 -31.09
CA ASP A 36 17.73 7.63 -32.35
C ASP A 36 17.46 6.43 -33.27
N MET A 37 18.42 5.51 -33.41
CA MET A 37 18.22 4.29 -34.19
C MET A 37 17.20 3.35 -33.54
N ILE A 38 17.16 3.23 -32.21
CA ILE A 38 16.13 2.43 -31.54
C ILE A 38 14.73 3.03 -31.78
N ASP A 39 14.57 4.36 -31.77
CA ASP A 39 13.29 5.01 -32.07
C ASP A 39 12.89 4.82 -33.54
N GLY A 40 13.84 4.92 -34.47
CA GLY A 40 13.58 4.80 -35.90
C GLY A 40 13.35 3.37 -36.40
N GLU A 41 14.10 2.40 -35.86
CA GLU A 41 14.16 1.03 -36.39
C GLU A 41 13.36 0.02 -35.56
N THR A 42 12.93 0.38 -34.34
CA THR A 42 12.19 -0.54 -33.46
C THR A 42 10.86 0.04 -33.00
N SER A 43 9.98 -0.83 -32.49
CA SER A 43 8.71 -0.39 -31.89
C SER A 43 8.82 -0.01 -30.39
N ALA A 44 10.04 0.18 -29.87
CA ALA A 44 10.28 0.39 -28.44
C ALA A 44 9.59 1.64 -27.88
N ILE A 45 9.72 2.78 -28.56
CA ILE A 45 9.14 4.05 -28.08
C ILE A 45 7.61 4.03 -28.17
N GLU A 46 7.04 3.44 -29.23
CA GLU A 46 5.60 3.22 -29.33
C GLU A 46 5.08 2.31 -28.22
N PHE A 47 5.81 1.24 -27.90
CA PHE A 47 5.52 0.34 -26.80
C PHE A 47 5.53 1.07 -25.46
N LEU A 48 6.57 1.86 -25.17
CA LEU A 48 6.67 2.67 -23.96
C LEU A 48 5.50 3.66 -23.85
N ARG A 49 5.13 4.33 -24.94
CA ARG A 49 3.97 5.24 -24.98
C ARG A 49 2.66 4.51 -24.65
N ARG A 50 2.49 3.29 -25.17
CA ARG A 50 1.31 2.45 -24.92
C ARG A 50 1.26 1.98 -23.46
N VAL A 51 2.38 1.55 -22.89
CA VAL A 51 2.48 1.16 -21.48
C VAL A 51 2.25 2.35 -20.56
N TYR A 52 2.84 3.52 -20.85
CA TYR A 52 2.63 4.76 -20.10
C TYR A 52 1.15 5.14 -20.03
N ARG A 53 0.42 5.09 -21.15
CA ARG A 53 -1.03 5.35 -21.16
C ARG A 53 -1.82 4.38 -20.29
N ARG A 54 -1.44 3.10 -20.28
CA ARG A 54 -2.07 2.08 -19.42
C ARG A 54 -1.78 2.31 -17.95
N MET A 55 -0.53 2.64 -17.62
CA MET A 55 -0.11 3.00 -16.26
C MET A 55 -0.93 4.19 -15.75
N ARG A 56 -0.96 5.30 -16.49
CA ARG A 56 -1.75 6.50 -16.12
C ARG A 56 -3.24 6.21 -15.97
N LYS A 57 -3.80 5.36 -16.83
CA LYS A 57 -5.19 4.91 -16.69
C LYS A 57 -5.41 4.11 -15.41
N ALA A 58 -4.50 3.19 -15.08
CA ALA A 58 -4.58 2.39 -13.87
C ALA A 58 -4.47 3.25 -12.61
N GLU A 59 -3.54 4.21 -12.58
CA GLU A 59 -3.38 5.18 -11.50
C GLU A 59 -4.67 6.00 -11.29
N ALA A 60 -5.26 6.55 -12.36
CA ALA A 60 -6.49 7.31 -12.27
C ALA A 60 -7.68 6.46 -11.77
N LEU A 61 -7.78 5.20 -12.22
CA LEU A 61 -8.82 4.28 -11.73
C LEU A 61 -8.61 3.91 -10.25
N ALA A 62 -7.36 3.73 -9.82
CA ALA A 62 -7.03 3.44 -8.43
C ALA A 62 -7.39 4.62 -7.51
N GLU A 63 -7.15 5.85 -7.97
CA GLU A 63 -7.54 7.07 -7.25
C GLU A 63 -9.07 7.19 -7.14
N GLY A 64 -9.81 6.95 -8.23
CA GLY A 64 -11.27 6.92 -8.21
C GLY A 64 -11.82 5.86 -7.26
N ALA A 65 -11.28 4.64 -7.30
CA ALA A 65 -11.67 3.55 -6.41
C ALA A 65 -11.40 3.86 -4.93
N LYS A 66 -10.31 4.58 -4.63
CA LYS A 66 -10.02 5.05 -3.27
C LYS A 66 -11.08 6.04 -2.80
N SER A 67 -11.45 7.01 -3.63
CA SER A 67 -12.51 7.98 -3.31
C SER A 67 -13.84 7.28 -2.98
N GLU A 68 -14.27 6.33 -3.83
CA GLU A 68 -15.51 5.57 -3.60
C GLU A 68 -15.46 4.73 -2.31
N LYS A 69 -14.30 4.15 -2.01
CA LYS A 69 -14.07 3.39 -0.77
C LYS A 69 -14.20 4.28 0.46
N ASP A 70 -13.60 5.47 0.44
CA ASP A 70 -13.63 6.40 1.57
C ASP A 70 -15.07 6.87 1.84
N ASP A 71 -15.80 7.19 0.77
CA ASP A 71 -17.23 7.50 0.77
C ASP A 71 -18.09 6.37 1.39
N ALA A 72 -17.82 5.13 0.99
CA ALA A 72 -18.51 3.96 1.53
C ALA A 72 -18.18 3.74 3.01
N ALA A 73 -16.93 3.95 3.42
CA ALA A 73 -16.51 3.87 4.81
C ALA A 73 -17.18 4.93 5.69
N GLU A 74 -17.37 6.15 5.18
CA GLU A 74 -18.14 7.18 5.89
C GLU A 74 -19.62 6.80 6.04
N ARG A 75 -20.24 6.28 4.98
CA ARG A 75 -21.62 5.76 5.06
C ARG A 75 -21.74 4.65 6.08
N GLN A 76 -20.80 3.70 6.09
CA GLN A 76 -20.73 2.61 7.07
C GLN A 76 -20.69 3.18 8.50
N LYS A 77 -19.77 4.11 8.79
CA LYS A 77 -19.65 4.75 10.12
C LYS A 77 -20.96 5.41 10.57
N ARG A 78 -21.72 6.02 9.65
CA ARG A 78 -23.03 6.62 9.98
C ARG A 78 -24.04 5.56 10.42
N PHE A 79 -24.13 4.44 9.70
CA PHE A 79 -25.02 3.35 10.08
C PHE A 79 -24.59 2.64 11.37
N GLU A 80 -23.29 2.49 11.61
CA GLU A 80 -22.76 1.97 12.88
C GLU A 80 -23.15 2.88 14.05
N LYS A 81 -23.01 4.21 13.88
CA LYS A 81 -23.44 5.18 14.89
C LYS A 81 -24.95 5.11 15.13
N GLN A 82 -25.75 4.98 14.08
CA GLN A 82 -27.21 4.84 14.18
C GLN A 82 -27.60 3.57 14.92
N ALA A 83 -26.99 2.43 14.59
CA ALA A 83 -27.20 1.16 15.28
C ALA A 83 -26.80 1.25 16.76
N GLY A 84 -25.67 1.90 17.06
CA GLY A 84 -25.25 2.20 18.44
C GLY A 84 -26.27 3.05 19.20
N GLY A 85 -26.87 4.04 18.53
CA GLY A 85 -27.97 4.85 19.07
C GLY A 85 -29.20 3.99 19.41
N TYR A 86 -29.64 3.12 18.51
CA TYR A 86 -30.75 2.20 18.79
C TYR A 86 -30.48 1.26 19.96
N LYS A 87 -29.25 0.75 20.07
CA LYS A 87 -28.84 -0.07 21.22
C LYS A 87 -28.88 0.71 22.53
N ALA A 88 -28.45 1.98 22.52
CA ALA A 88 -28.54 2.84 23.70
C ALA A 88 -29.99 3.10 24.13
N LEU A 89 -30.90 3.31 23.16
CA LEU A 89 -32.34 3.41 23.44
C LEU A 89 -32.91 2.12 24.04
N SER A 90 -32.55 0.95 23.50
CA SER A 90 -32.97 -0.33 24.07
C SER A 90 -32.47 -0.50 25.51
N LEU A 91 -31.21 -0.13 25.79
CA LEU A 91 -30.66 -0.15 27.15
C LEU A 91 -31.43 0.80 28.09
N ALA A 92 -31.77 2.00 27.62
CA ALA A 92 -32.55 2.96 28.41
C ALA A 92 -33.92 2.41 28.81
N ILE A 93 -34.59 1.64 27.92
CA ILE A 93 -35.85 0.97 28.23
C ILE A 93 -35.66 -0.10 29.31
N LEU A 94 -34.65 -0.97 29.18
CA LEU A 94 -34.39 -2.02 30.18
C LEU A 94 -34.06 -1.42 31.56
N ASN A 95 -33.27 -0.35 31.59
CA ASN A 95 -32.95 0.37 32.83
C ASN A 95 -34.19 1.02 33.46
N ALA A 96 -35.06 1.64 32.65
CA ALA A 96 -36.30 2.26 33.15
C ALA A 96 -37.31 1.21 33.66
N ALA A 97 -37.26 0.00 33.11
CA ALA A 97 -38.07 -1.13 33.54
C ALA A 97 -37.45 -1.94 34.70
N ASP A 98 -36.24 -1.60 35.13
CA ASP A 98 -35.47 -2.31 36.16
C ASP A 98 -35.32 -3.82 35.88
N VAL A 99 -35.05 -4.17 34.62
CA VAL A 99 -34.85 -5.57 34.20
C VAL A 99 -33.51 -5.77 33.50
N GLU A 100 -32.77 -6.79 33.93
CA GLU A 100 -31.47 -7.14 33.32
C GLU A 100 -31.63 -7.92 32.02
N LYS A 101 -32.76 -8.61 31.83
CA LYS A 101 -33.00 -9.45 30.65
C LYS A 101 -34.46 -9.38 30.20
N LEU A 102 -34.64 -9.13 28.90
CA LEU A 102 -35.94 -9.11 28.24
C LEU A 102 -35.90 -10.01 26.99
N VAL A 103 -36.74 -11.05 26.96
CA VAL A 103 -36.88 -11.95 25.81
C VAL A 103 -38.12 -11.55 25.03
N THR A 104 -37.97 -11.29 23.74
CA THR A 104 -39.07 -11.03 22.79
C THR A 104 -39.06 -12.09 21.69
N PRO A 105 -40.14 -12.23 20.89
CA PRO A 105 -40.19 -13.19 19.78
C PRO A 105 -39.12 -12.97 18.70
N PHE A 106 -38.50 -11.79 18.65
CA PHE A 106 -37.54 -11.40 17.61
C PHE A 106 -36.13 -11.09 18.14
N ALA A 107 -35.94 -10.90 19.45
CA ALA A 107 -34.64 -10.62 20.03
C ALA A 107 -34.58 -10.95 21.54
N THR A 108 -33.38 -11.18 22.05
CA THR A 108 -33.11 -11.18 23.48
C THR A 108 -32.25 -9.98 23.82
N TYR A 109 -32.74 -9.13 24.71
CA TYR A 109 -32.03 -7.98 25.25
C TYR A 109 -31.44 -8.38 26.59
N SER A 110 -30.17 -8.08 26.80
CA SER A 110 -29.50 -8.32 28.07
C SER A 110 -28.63 -7.12 28.40
N VAL A 111 -28.83 -6.57 29.59
CA VAL A 111 -27.90 -5.61 30.18
C VAL A 111 -26.64 -6.38 30.56
N LEU A 112 -25.50 -5.83 30.19
CA LEU A 112 -24.20 -6.37 30.54
C LEU A 112 -23.64 -5.53 31.66
N ASP A 113 -23.01 -6.18 32.62
CA ASP A 113 -22.27 -5.47 33.66
C ASP A 113 -21.20 -4.56 33.04
N PRO A 114 -20.98 -3.36 33.62
CA PRO A 114 -19.92 -2.49 33.19
C PRO A 114 -18.58 -3.24 33.29
N ARG A 115 -17.90 -3.37 32.16
CA ARG A 115 -16.57 -3.98 32.12
C ARG A 115 -15.58 -3.03 32.79
N VAL A 116 -14.84 -3.53 33.78
CA VAL A 116 -13.71 -2.82 34.36
C VAL A 116 -12.66 -2.62 33.26
N LYS A 117 -12.34 -1.35 32.96
CA LYS A 117 -11.28 -0.99 32.02
C LYS A 117 -10.12 -0.40 32.82
N ALA A 118 -8.91 -0.81 32.51
CA ALA A 118 -7.72 -0.13 33.02
C ALA A 118 -7.62 1.23 32.32
N GLU A 119 -7.71 2.30 33.10
CA GLU A 119 -7.46 3.66 32.65
C GLU A 119 -6.06 4.06 33.13
N VAL A 120 -5.21 4.45 32.18
CA VAL A 120 -3.87 4.95 32.48
C VAL A 120 -3.99 6.44 32.75
N THR A 121 -3.96 6.82 34.04
CA THR A 121 -4.08 8.22 34.47
C THR A 121 -2.74 8.97 34.43
N ASP A 122 -1.64 8.26 34.65
CA ASP A 122 -0.29 8.79 34.56
C ASP A 122 0.63 7.70 33.99
N LEU A 123 1.37 8.05 32.95
CA LEU A 123 2.34 7.16 32.32
C LEU A 123 3.60 7.04 33.19
N GLU A 124 4.08 8.10 33.82
CA GLU A 124 5.36 8.04 34.56
C GLU A 124 5.28 7.22 35.85
N ALA A 125 4.07 7.07 36.40
CA ALA A 125 3.82 6.23 37.56
C ALA A 125 3.66 4.74 37.24
N ILE A 126 3.58 4.34 35.96
CA ILE A 126 3.39 2.93 35.59
C ILE A 126 4.72 2.17 35.72
N PRO A 127 4.75 1.04 36.45
CA PRO A 127 5.93 0.20 36.50
C PRO A 127 6.33 -0.33 35.12
N GLN A 128 7.64 -0.38 34.85
CA GLN A 128 8.22 -0.80 33.56
C GLN A 128 7.66 -2.15 33.03
N GLY A 129 7.21 -3.04 33.93
CA GLY A 129 6.62 -4.35 33.58
C GLY A 129 5.29 -4.32 32.81
N PHE A 130 4.59 -3.18 32.77
CA PHE A 130 3.34 -3.02 32.02
C PHE A 130 3.52 -2.37 30.64
N TYR A 131 4.77 -2.09 30.25
CA TYR A 131 5.10 -1.58 28.93
C TYR A 131 5.44 -2.72 27.97
N ARG A 132 4.84 -2.67 26.78
CA ARG A 132 5.31 -3.48 25.65
C ARG A 132 6.38 -2.72 24.90
N LEU A 133 7.65 -3.09 25.09
CA LEU A 133 8.78 -2.49 24.40
C LEU A 133 8.87 -3.04 22.97
N GLU A 134 8.61 -2.20 21.97
CA GLU A 134 8.80 -2.54 20.57
C GLU A 134 10.17 -2.05 20.10
N LYS A 135 11.14 -2.97 19.95
CA LYS A 135 12.47 -2.65 19.41
C LYS A 135 12.40 -2.58 17.89
N LYS A 136 12.30 -1.37 17.34
CA LYS A 136 12.37 -1.14 15.89
C LYS A 136 13.81 -0.83 15.49
N PRO A 137 14.41 -1.55 14.53
CA PRO A 137 15.71 -1.20 14.00
C PRO A 137 15.64 0.15 13.30
N ASP A 138 16.57 1.05 13.62
CA ASP A 138 16.76 2.28 12.88
C ASP A 138 17.53 1.97 11.60
N MET A 139 16.77 1.73 10.52
CA MET A 139 17.34 1.38 9.22
C MET A 139 18.24 2.49 8.65
N LYS A 140 18.03 3.75 9.05
CA LYS A 140 18.86 4.86 8.58
C LYS A 140 20.23 4.83 9.25
N ALA A 141 20.26 4.71 10.58
CA ALA A 141 21.51 4.58 11.33
C ALA A 141 22.29 3.31 10.96
N ILE A 142 21.59 2.19 10.74
CA ILE A 142 22.19 0.93 10.28
C ILE A 142 22.82 1.11 8.90
N LYS A 143 22.11 1.77 7.97
CA LYS A 143 22.64 2.03 6.62
C LYS A 143 23.87 2.94 6.67
N GLU A 144 23.82 4.04 7.41
CA GLU A 144 24.95 4.97 7.57
C GLU A 144 26.17 4.28 8.20
N ALA A 145 25.97 3.43 9.21
CA ALA A 145 27.05 2.69 9.86
C ALA A 145 27.69 1.65 8.94
N LEU A 146 26.87 0.93 8.13
CA LEU A 146 27.36 -0.03 7.14
C LEU A 146 28.08 0.66 5.97
N GLU A 147 27.59 1.81 5.50
CA GLU A 147 28.24 2.62 4.46
C GLU A 147 29.58 3.21 4.94
N ALA A 148 29.69 3.54 6.24
CA ALA A 148 30.93 3.97 6.88
C ALA A 148 31.95 2.83 7.10
N GLY A 149 31.63 1.59 6.69
CA GLY A 149 32.52 0.43 6.80
C GLY A 149 32.51 -0.30 8.15
N ASN A 150 31.55 0.00 9.03
CA ASN A 150 31.39 -0.75 10.28
C ASN A 150 30.59 -2.04 10.03
N GLU A 151 31.07 -3.18 10.51
CA GLU A 151 30.32 -4.43 10.48
C GLU A 151 29.26 -4.44 11.60
N LEU A 152 27.98 -4.54 11.23
CA LEU A 152 26.87 -4.70 12.17
C LEU A 152 26.39 -6.16 12.18
N PRO A 153 26.56 -6.91 13.28
CA PRO A 153 26.03 -8.27 13.38
C PRO A 153 24.51 -8.28 13.15
N GLY A 154 24.08 -8.91 12.05
CA GLY A 154 22.66 -9.02 11.67
C GLY A 154 22.17 -8.00 10.63
N ALA A 155 23.03 -7.13 10.09
CA ALA A 155 22.70 -6.25 8.97
C ALA A 155 23.80 -6.26 7.91
N HIS A 156 23.40 -6.32 6.63
CA HIS A 156 24.31 -6.27 5.49
C HIS A 156 23.76 -5.34 4.41
N LEU A 157 24.65 -4.72 3.64
CA LEU A 157 24.25 -3.98 2.45
C LEU A 157 23.96 -4.98 1.32
N THR A 158 22.75 -4.92 0.78
CA THR A 158 22.37 -5.64 -0.43
C THR A 158 22.17 -4.65 -1.56
N ILE A 159 22.68 -4.99 -2.75
CA ILE A 159 22.41 -4.20 -3.96
C ILE A 159 20.93 -4.36 -4.29
N GLY A 160 20.21 -3.24 -4.34
CA GLY A 160 18.81 -3.20 -4.75
C GLY A 160 18.66 -3.45 -6.26
N VAL A 161 17.46 -3.86 -6.67
CA VAL A 161 17.12 -3.91 -8.09
C VAL A 161 16.99 -2.50 -8.66
N HIS A 162 17.33 -2.33 -9.94
CA HIS A 162 17.14 -1.06 -10.63
C HIS A 162 15.66 -0.62 -10.59
N SER A 163 15.43 0.66 -10.30
CA SER A 163 14.10 1.27 -10.28
C SER A 163 13.96 2.30 -11.38
N LEU A 164 12.80 2.33 -12.05
CA LEU A 164 12.49 3.32 -13.07
C LEU A 164 11.77 4.52 -12.45
N MET A 165 12.24 5.74 -12.74
CA MET A 165 11.53 6.98 -12.44
C MET A 165 10.91 7.53 -13.73
N ILE A 166 9.58 7.66 -13.77
CA ILE A 166 8.86 8.31 -14.88
C ILE A 166 8.35 9.66 -14.38
N ARG A 167 8.75 10.75 -15.04
CA ARG A 167 8.19 12.09 -14.82
C ARG A 167 7.36 12.50 -16.03
N SER A 168 6.13 12.92 -15.79
CA SER A 168 5.34 13.62 -16.81
C SER A 168 5.98 14.98 -17.09
N LYS A 169 6.03 15.38 -18.36
CA LYS A 169 6.25 16.79 -18.73
C LYS A 169 5.04 17.64 -18.33
#